data_AF-A0A1F7XWK3-F1
#
_entry.id   AF-A0A1F7XWK3-F1
#
_cell.length_a   1.000
_cell.length_b   1.000
_cell.length_c   1.000
_cell.angle_alpha   90.00
_cell.angle_beta   90.00
_cell.angle_gamma   90.00
#
_symmetry.space_group_name_H-M   'P 1'
#
loop_
_entity.id
_entity.type
_entity.pdbx_description
1 polymer ?
#
loop_
_entity_poly.entity_id
_entity_poly.type
_entity_poly.pdbx_seq_one_letter_code
_entity_poly.pdbx_strand_id
1 'polypeptide(L)'
;MYKKYLVLFVLFTFTYQIPKTSAAEDNYLPLNILVDRSNCLPADYNPEVLSEAQIAIEKLIEVAEGNGVKIHINSSFRSFALQKSLHKRKPSVTAPPECSEHQLGTTFDVAWPGNYSHWIGENELVWTWLKDNSHLYGFVISYPYKECLVKGSIKNNNYSPGCGVEYKWEPWHIRFVGKDLASKIYNAGYLDPKSEVLPQHFYIRLNH
;
A
#
# COMPACT_ATOMS: atom_id res chain seq x y z
N MET A 1 11.16 16.08 26.68
CA MET A 1 11.12 14.80 27.42
C MET A 1 10.08 13.91 26.76
N TYR A 2 10.51 13.01 25.85
CA TYR A 2 9.62 12.07 25.18
C TYR A 2 9.38 10.86 26.09
N LYS A 3 8.13 10.61 26.48
CA LYS A 3 7.73 9.40 27.20
C LYS A 3 7.84 8.22 26.23
N LYS A 4 8.79 7.32 26.48
CA LYS A 4 8.81 5.99 25.86
C LYS A 4 7.59 5.22 26.39
N TYR A 5 6.60 4.98 25.55
CA TYR A 5 5.56 4.01 25.85
C TYR A 5 6.13 2.62 25.58
N LEU A 6 6.39 1.88 26.66
CA LEU A 6 6.74 0.46 26.60
C LEU A 6 5.46 -0.30 26.23
N VAL A 7 5.29 -0.62 24.96
CA VAL A 7 4.18 -1.47 24.49
C VAL A 7 4.50 -2.90 24.91
N LEU A 8 3.77 -3.40 25.91
CA LEU A 8 3.84 -4.79 26.36
C LEU A 8 3.06 -5.65 25.35
N PHE A 9 3.76 -6.26 24.39
CA PHE A 9 3.16 -7.24 23.48
C PHE A 9 2.88 -8.53 24.25
N VAL A 10 1.61 -8.73 24.65
CA VAL A 10 1.13 -10.06 25.03
C VAL A 10 0.97 -10.85 23.73
N LEU A 11 1.91 -11.76 23.47
CA LEU A 11 1.85 -12.70 22.34
C LEU A 11 0.70 -13.69 22.59
N PHE A 12 -0.50 -13.36 22.12
CA PHE A 12 -1.53 -14.36 21.86
C PHE A 12 -1.26 -14.97 20.48
N THR A 13 -0.69 -16.16 20.45
CA THR A 13 -0.62 -16.98 19.23
C THR A 13 -1.99 -17.60 18.96
N PHE A 14 -2.92 -16.82 18.42
CA PHE A 14 -4.06 -17.39 17.73
C PHE A 14 -3.59 -17.86 16.35
N THR A 15 -3.40 -19.17 16.19
CA THR A 15 -3.36 -19.79 14.86
C THR A 15 -4.78 -19.76 14.30
N TYR A 16 -5.18 -18.62 13.73
CA TYR A 16 -6.38 -18.54 12.92
C TYR A 16 -6.07 -19.25 11.61
N GLN A 17 -6.50 -20.50 11.49
CA GLN A 17 -6.48 -21.23 10.23
C GLN A 17 -7.48 -20.54 9.31
N ILE A 18 -6.98 -19.81 8.32
CA ILE A 18 -7.81 -19.23 7.26
C ILE A 18 -8.52 -20.41 6.58
N PRO A 19 -9.86 -20.48 6.60
CA PRO A 19 -10.56 -21.51 5.87
C PRO A 19 -10.21 -21.33 4.39
N LYS A 20 -9.67 -22.38 3.76
CA LYS A 20 -9.35 -22.39 2.34
C LYS A 20 -10.67 -22.30 1.57
N THR A 21 -11.07 -21.10 1.14
CA THR A 21 -12.37 -20.89 0.48
C THR A 21 -12.22 -20.69 -1.01
N SER A 22 -12.65 -21.74 -1.72
CA SER A 22 -13.28 -21.79 -3.06
C SER A 22 -12.57 -21.15 -4.26
N ALA A 23 -13.02 -21.55 -5.45
CA ALA A 23 -12.44 -21.28 -6.78
C ALA A 23 -12.20 -19.81 -7.19
N ALA A 24 -12.41 -18.83 -6.28
CA ALA A 24 -12.08 -17.42 -6.51
C ALA A 24 -10.57 -17.13 -6.41
N GLU A 25 -9.80 -17.91 -5.64
CA GLU A 25 -8.35 -17.72 -5.49
C GLU A 25 -7.56 -18.02 -6.79
N ASP A 26 -8.09 -18.84 -7.70
CA ASP A 26 -7.44 -19.20 -8.98
C ASP A 26 -7.36 -18.01 -9.97
N ASN A 27 -8.11 -16.93 -9.74
CA ASN A 27 -8.13 -15.75 -10.60
C ASN A 27 -7.16 -14.64 -10.17
N TYR A 28 -6.41 -14.81 -9.07
CA TYR A 28 -5.47 -13.79 -8.62
C TYR A 28 -4.08 -14.00 -9.23
N LEU A 29 -3.49 -12.90 -9.70
CA LEU A 29 -2.07 -12.86 -10.03
C LEU A 29 -1.21 -13.00 -8.76
N PRO A 30 0.07 -13.40 -8.89
CA PRO A 30 1.00 -13.43 -7.76
C PRO A 30 1.00 -12.12 -6.97
N LEU A 31 0.98 -12.21 -5.64
CA LEU A 31 0.92 -11.04 -4.74
C LEU A 31 2.07 -10.05 -4.96
N ASN A 32 3.19 -10.49 -5.52
CA ASN A 32 4.36 -9.68 -5.84
C ASN A 32 4.40 -9.27 -7.32
N ILE A 33 3.30 -9.26 -8.07
CA ILE A 33 3.31 -8.74 -9.45
C ILE A 33 3.53 -7.22 -9.45
N LEU A 34 4.39 -6.71 -10.33
CA LEU A 34 4.59 -5.28 -10.53
C LEU A 34 3.39 -4.72 -11.30
N VAL A 35 2.87 -3.56 -10.89
CA VAL A 35 1.89 -2.83 -11.70
C VAL A 35 2.34 -1.38 -11.74
N ASP A 36 2.75 -0.94 -12.92
CA ASP A 36 3.24 0.41 -13.21
C ASP A 36 2.88 0.77 -14.67
N ARG A 37 3.24 1.97 -15.15
CA ARG A 37 2.97 2.39 -16.54
C ARG A 37 3.64 1.52 -17.61
N SER A 38 4.60 0.67 -17.24
CA SER A 38 5.33 -0.24 -18.13
C SER A 38 4.89 -1.70 -18.02
N ASN A 39 4.05 -2.04 -17.03
CA ASN A 39 3.60 -3.40 -16.74
C ASN A 39 2.12 -3.36 -16.29
N CYS A 40 1.24 -3.11 -17.25
CA CYS A 40 -0.20 -2.95 -17.00
C CYS A 40 -0.92 -4.31 -17.08
N LEU A 41 -2.05 -4.42 -16.37
CA LEU A 41 -2.86 -5.63 -16.29
C LEU A 41 -3.80 -5.76 -17.50
N PRO A 42 -4.30 -6.96 -17.82
CA PRO A 42 -5.39 -7.11 -18.80
C PRO A 42 -6.62 -6.28 -18.40
N ALA A 43 -7.27 -5.61 -19.36
CA ALA A 43 -8.47 -4.79 -19.11
C ALA A 43 -9.64 -5.55 -18.46
N ASP A 44 -9.73 -6.87 -18.70
CA ASP A 44 -10.75 -7.77 -18.14
C ASP A 44 -10.34 -8.42 -16.81
N TYR A 45 -9.11 -8.17 -16.33
CA TYR A 45 -8.67 -8.63 -15.01
C TYR A 45 -9.45 -7.87 -13.92
N ASN A 46 -10.36 -8.59 -13.26
CA ASN A 46 -11.35 -8.06 -12.33
C ASN A 46 -11.60 -9.05 -11.17
N PRO A 47 -10.61 -9.26 -10.29
CA PRO A 47 -10.68 -10.29 -9.25
C PRO A 47 -11.47 -9.84 -8.00
N GLU A 48 -12.04 -8.64 -8.00
CA GLU A 48 -12.57 -7.98 -6.81
C GLU A 48 -11.50 -7.84 -5.69
N VAL A 49 -11.90 -7.63 -4.44
CA VAL A 49 -10.96 -7.55 -3.31
C VAL A 49 -10.55 -8.96 -2.89
N LEU A 50 -9.24 -9.21 -2.79
CA LEU A 50 -8.70 -10.45 -2.24
C LEU A 50 -9.16 -10.62 -0.79
N SER A 51 -9.82 -11.74 -0.48
CA SER A 51 -10.37 -11.99 0.87
C SER A 51 -9.29 -11.98 1.96
N GLU A 52 -8.10 -12.52 1.68
CA GLU A 52 -6.96 -12.45 2.62
C GLU A 52 -6.55 -11.00 2.90
N ALA A 53 -6.49 -10.16 1.87
CA ALA A 53 -6.15 -8.75 2.01
C ALA A 53 -7.24 -7.99 2.79
N GLN A 54 -8.52 -8.31 2.55
CA GLN A 54 -9.65 -7.74 3.30
C GLN A 54 -9.58 -8.08 4.80
N ILE A 55 -9.36 -9.35 5.14
CA ILE A 55 -9.21 -9.79 6.53
C ILE A 55 -8.00 -9.11 7.18
N ALA A 56 -6.89 -8.98 6.45
CA ALA A 56 -5.68 -8.35 6.94
C ALA A 56 -5.87 -6.85 7.24
N ILE A 57 -6.56 -6.10 6.38
CA ILE A 57 -6.79 -4.66 6.59
C ILE A 57 -7.76 -4.44 7.75
N GLU A 58 -8.80 -5.26 7.89
CA GLU A 58 -9.72 -5.21 9.02
C GLU A 58 -8.97 -5.42 10.33
N LYS A 59 -8.05 -6.39 10.37
CA LYS A 59 -7.25 -6.63 11.57
C LYS A 59 -6.28 -5.49 11.89
N LEU A 60 -5.64 -4.92 10.87
CA LEU A 60 -4.78 -3.75 11.03
C LEU A 60 -5.55 -2.58 11.65
N ILE A 61 -6.76 -2.32 11.15
CA ILE A 61 -7.63 -1.22 11.62
C ILE A 61 -8.14 -1.49 13.04
N GLU A 62 -8.61 -2.70 13.34
CA GLU A 62 -9.09 -3.09 14.67
C GLU A 62 -8.02 -2.86 15.74
N VAL A 63 -6.77 -3.29 15.46
CA VAL A 63 -5.66 -3.11 16.40
C VAL A 63 -5.22 -1.64 16.48
N ALA A 64 -5.31 -0.89 15.37
CA ALA A 64 -5.08 0.56 15.38
C ALA A 64 -6.06 1.28 16.32
N GLU A 65 -7.35 0.94 16.22
CA GLU A 65 -8.40 1.55 17.03
C GLU A 65 -8.24 1.23 18.52
N GLY A 66 -7.85 -0.01 18.85
CA GLY A 66 -7.48 -0.39 20.23
C GLY A 66 -6.29 0.41 20.80
N ASN A 67 -5.47 1.01 19.94
CA ASN A 67 -4.35 1.90 20.30
C ASN A 67 -4.70 3.40 20.15
N GLY A 68 -5.98 3.73 19.95
CA GLY A 68 -6.45 5.11 19.81
C GLY A 68 -6.18 5.74 18.44
N VAL A 69 -5.76 4.94 17.45
CA VAL A 69 -5.50 5.38 16.07
C VAL A 69 -6.70 5.03 15.19
N LYS A 70 -7.44 6.06 14.74
CA LYS A 70 -8.66 5.86 13.94
C LYS A 70 -8.34 5.86 12.44
N ILE A 71 -8.54 4.71 11.81
CA ILE A 71 -8.31 4.47 10.38
C ILE A 71 -9.60 3.94 9.77
N HIS A 72 -9.91 4.34 8.54
CA HIS A 72 -10.98 3.73 7.75
C HIS A 72 -10.54 3.52 6.30
N ILE A 73 -11.14 2.56 5.61
CA ILE A 73 -10.91 2.32 4.18
C ILE A 73 -11.64 3.41 3.40
N ASN A 74 -10.92 4.15 2.56
CA ASN A 74 -11.52 5.13 1.66
C ASN A 74 -11.73 4.56 0.26
N SER A 75 -10.79 3.75 -0.22
CA SER A 75 -10.85 3.14 -1.53
C SER A 75 -10.15 1.78 -1.52
N SER A 76 -10.65 0.81 -2.28
CA SER A 76 -10.08 -0.54 -2.40
C SER A 76 -10.02 -0.96 -3.87
N PHE A 77 -10.56 -2.12 -4.24
CA PHE A 77 -10.59 -2.60 -5.61
C PHE A 77 -11.21 -1.56 -6.56
N ARG A 78 -10.52 -1.30 -7.68
CA ARG A 78 -11.05 -0.48 -8.78
C ARG A 78 -10.95 -1.24 -10.09
N SER A 79 -12.11 -1.49 -10.69
CA SER A 79 -12.19 -2.09 -12.03
C SER A 79 -11.61 -1.16 -13.09
N PHE A 80 -11.22 -1.75 -14.23
CA PHE A 80 -10.78 -1.01 -15.42
C PHE A 80 -11.76 0.11 -15.81
N ALA A 81 -13.06 -0.19 -15.84
CA ALA A 81 -14.09 0.78 -16.25
C ALA A 81 -14.15 1.99 -15.30
N LEU A 82 -14.06 1.75 -14.00
CA LEU A 82 -14.01 2.82 -12.99
C LEU A 82 -12.71 3.62 -13.14
N GLN A 83 -11.57 2.94 -13.31
CA GLN A 83 -10.27 3.60 -13.49
C GLN A 83 -10.26 4.48 -14.75
N LYS A 84 -10.82 4.00 -15.86
CA LYS A 84 -10.97 4.77 -17.11
C LYS A 84 -11.79 6.05 -16.92
N SER A 85 -12.89 5.97 -16.18
CA SER A 85 -13.72 7.13 -15.84
C SER A 85 -12.96 8.14 -14.96
N LEU A 86 -12.23 7.66 -13.94
CA LEU A 86 -11.42 8.50 -13.07
C LEU A 86 -10.27 9.18 -13.82
N HIS A 87 -9.55 8.42 -14.65
CA HIS A 87 -8.41 8.91 -15.42
C HIS A 87 -8.83 9.96 -16.43
N LYS A 88 -9.97 9.77 -17.12
CA LYS A 88 -10.52 10.79 -18.03
C LYS A 88 -10.77 12.13 -17.33
N ARG A 89 -11.18 12.12 -16.05
CA ARG A 89 -11.45 13.34 -15.28
C ARG A 89 -10.19 13.97 -14.70
N LYS A 90 -9.19 13.17 -14.33
CA LYS A 90 -8.00 13.61 -13.59
C LYS A 90 -6.71 12.92 -14.07
N PRO A 91 -6.32 13.09 -15.35
CA PRO A 91 -5.23 12.30 -15.95
C PRO A 91 -3.86 12.60 -15.35
N SER A 92 -3.66 13.78 -14.76
CA SER A 92 -2.39 14.20 -14.15
C SER A 92 -2.12 13.58 -12.78
N VAL A 93 -3.13 13.03 -12.10
CA VAL A 93 -3.03 12.56 -10.71
C VAL A 93 -3.56 11.14 -10.52
N THR A 94 -3.85 10.44 -11.61
CA THR A 94 -4.34 9.06 -11.57
C THR A 94 -3.55 8.19 -12.53
N ALA A 95 -3.31 6.94 -12.15
CA ALA A 95 -2.75 5.94 -13.04
C ALA A 95 -3.61 5.80 -14.31
N PRO A 96 -3.02 5.56 -15.50
CA PRO A 96 -3.77 5.09 -16.66
C PRO A 96 -4.61 3.85 -16.31
N PRO A 97 -5.69 3.56 -17.06
CA PRO A 97 -6.38 2.27 -16.98
C PRO A 97 -5.37 1.13 -17.12
N GLU A 98 -5.64 -0.04 -16.54
CA GLU A 98 -4.75 -1.22 -16.55
C GLU A 98 -3.49 -1.08 -15.67
N CYS A 99 -3.00 0.13 -15.44
CA CYS A 99 -1.74 0.39 -14.76
C CYS A 99 -1.91 0.85 -13.30
N SER A 100 -3.07 0.56 -12.68
CA SER A 100 -3.36 0.91 -11.28
C SER A 100 -3.28 -0.32 -10.39
N GLU A 101 -2.51 -0.24 -9.29
CA GLU A 101 -2.46 -1.32 -8.30
C GLU A 101 -3.84 -1.67 -7.70
N HIS A 102 -4.81 -0.74 -7.68
CA HIS A 102 -6.16 -1.04 -7.21
C HIS A 102 -6.87 -2.12 -8.03
N GLN A 103 -6.47 -2.33 -9.28
CA GLN A 103 -7.03 -3.40 -10.11
C GLN A 103 -6.54 -4.79 -9.68
N LEU A 104 -5.49 -4.87 -8.84
CA LEU A 104 -5.00 -6.14 -8.27
C LEU A 104 -5.96 -6.76 -7.24
N GLY A 105 -6.85 -5.96 -6.64
CA GLY A 105 -7.67 -6.43 -5.52
C GLY A 105 -6.94 -6.49 -4.18
N THR A 106 -5.67 -6.09 -4.13
CA THR A 106 -4.79 -6.19 -2.95
C THR A 106 -4.43 -4.82 -2.36
N THR A 107 -5.00 -3.74 -2.87
CA THR A 107 -4.59 -2.37 -2.55
C THR A 107 -5.73 -1.60 -1.90
N PHE A 108 -5.39 -0.85 -0.86
CA PHE A 108 -6.31 -0.02 -0.11
C PHE A 108 -5.71 1.37 0.06
N ASP A 109 -6.53 2.38 -0.21
CA ASP A 109 -6.28 3.70 0.30
C ASP A 109 -6.99 3.85 1.65
N VAL A 110 -6.23 4.23 2.67
CA VAL A 110 -6.78 4.49 4.01
C VAL A 110 -6.88 5.97 4.33
N ALA A 111 -7.87 6.32 5.14
CA ALA A 111 -8.15 7.67 5.57
C ALA A 111 -8.39 7.73 7.09
N TRP A 112 -8.58 8.94 7.62
CA TRP A 112 -8.73 9.21 9.04
C TRP A 112 -9.78 10.29 9.29
N PRO A 113 -10.35 10.37 10.51
CA PRO A 113 -11.35 11.38 10.82
C PRO A 113 -10.87 12.80 10.49
N GLY A 114 -11.66 13.53 9.71
CA GLY A 114 -11.34 14.90 9.29
C GLY A 114 -10.55 14.99 7.98
N ASN A 115 -10.16 13.86 7.37
CA ASN A 115 -9.60 13.84 6.03
C ASN A 115 -10.29 12.80 5.15
N TYR A 116 -11.41 13.19 4.56
CA TYR A 116 -12.21 12.34 3.67
C TYR A 116 -11.97 12.65 2.17
N SER A 117 -11.21 13.70 1.84
CA SER A 117 -11.10 14.15 0.44
C SER A 117 -9.78 14.82 0.03
N HIS A 118 -8.83 15.03 0.95
CA HIS A 118 -7.60 15.76 0.66
C HIS A 118 -6.41 14.85 0.93
N TRP A 119 -6.04 14.06 -0.08
CA TRP A 119 -4.79 13.30 -0.23
C TRP A 119 -3.54 14.20 -0.15
N ILE A 120 -3.43 14.95 0.94
CA ILE A 120 -2.49 16.02 1.23
C ILE A 120 -1.99 15.77 2.63
N GLY A 121 -0.70 15.44 2.71
CA GLY A 121 -0.01 15.19 3.97
C GLY A 121 -0.42 13.90 4.66
N GLU A 122 0.13 13.75 5.85
CA GLU A 122 -0.12 12.65 6.76
C GLU A 122 -0.88 13.15 7.99
N ASN A 123 -1.71 12.29 8.56
CA ASN A 123 -1.95 12.39 9.99
C ASN A 123 -0.80 11.66 10.69
N GLU A 124 -0.04 12.39 11.50
CA GLU A 124 1.17 11.87 12.15
C GLU A 124 0.93 10.56 12.92
N LEU A 125 -0.22 10.43 13.59
CA LEU A 125 -0.58 9.21 14.33
C LEU A 125 -0.85 8.04 13.38
N VAL A 126 -1.65 8.25 12.34
CA VAL A 126 -1.98 7.21 11.36
C VAL A 126 -0.75 6.81 10.56
N TRP A 127 0.04 7.78 10.12
CA TRP A 127 1.27 7.48 9.41
C TRP A 127 2.27 6.71 10.28
N THR A 128 2.50 7.15 11.51
CA THR A 128 3.38 6.42 12.44
C THR A 128 2.87 4.99 12.64
N TRP A 129 1.56 4.82 12.81
CA TRP A 129 0.96 3.49 12.91
C TRP A 129 1.22 2.64 11.68
N LEU A 130 0.93 3.15 10.47
CA LEU A 130 1.10 2.40 9.23
C LEU A 130 2.56 2.04 8.98
N LYS A 131 3.46 3.01 9.15
CA LYS A 131 4.90 2.82 8.96
C LYS A 131 5.42 1.71 9.89
N ASP A 132 5.00 1.71 11.15
CA ASP A 132 5.53 0.79 12.15
C ASP A 132 4.83 -0.59 12.16
N ASN A 133 3.59 -0.68 11.67
CA ASN A 133 2.76 -1.89 11.83
C ASN A 133 2.30 -2.55 10.54
N SER A 134 2.24 -1.85 9.39
CA SER A 134 1.63 -2.41 8.16
C SER A 134 2.22 -3.75 7.74
N HIS A 135 3.53 -3.90 7.86
CA HIS A 135 4.26 -5.11 7.46
C HIS A 135 3.85 -6.34 8.29
N LEU A 136 3.45 -6.16 9.55
CA LEU A 136 2.98 -7.24 10.43
C LEU A 136 1.67 -7.87 9.92
N TYR A 137 0.91 -7.11 9.13
CA TYR A 137 -0.34 -7.53 8.51
C TYR A 137 -0.19 -7.83 7.02
N GLY A 138 1.04 -7.84 6.49
CA GLY A 138 1.30 -8.14 5.08
C GLY A 138 1.18 -6.93 4.14
N PHE A 139 1.12 -5.71 4.68
CA PHE A 139 1.03 -4.48 3.89
C PHE A 139 2.36 -3.74 3.78
N VAL A 140 2.57 -3.08 2.63
CA VAL A 140 3.63 -2.11 2.39
C VAL A 140 3.04 -0.81 1.85
N ILE A 141 3.71 0.31 2.08
CA ILE A 141 3.39 1.60 1.46
C ILE A 141 3.98 1.59 0.06
N SER A 142 3.16 1.53 -0.99
CA SER A 142 3.68 1.36 -2.36
C SER A 142 4.53 2.54 -2.82
N TYR A 143 4.18 3.75 -2.39
CA TYR A 143 4.85 4.99 -2.80
C TYR A 143 5.41 5.74 -1.58
N PRO A 144 6.53 5.26 -0.99
CA PRO A 144 7.12 5.88 0.20
C PRO A 144 7.75 7.25 -0.13
N TYR A 145 7.94 8.07 0.90
CA TYR A 145 8.71 9.32 0.77
C TYR A 145 10.19 8.98 0.58
N LYS A 146 10.81 9.56 -0.43
CA LYS A 146 12.21 9.35 -0.80
C LYS A 146 12.91 10.67 -1.08
N GLU A 147 14.18 10.72 -0.69
CA GLU A 147 15.13 11.78 -0.97
C GLU A 147 16.26 11.26 -1.84
N CYS A 148 16.70 12.08 -2.78
CA CYS A 148 17.79 11.74 -3.68
C CYS A 148 18.61 12.98 -4.04
N LEU A 149 19.88 12.77 -4.39
CA LEU A 149 20.76 13.83 -4.87
C LEU A 149 20.70 13.91 -6.40
N VAL A 150 20.23 15.05 -6.90
CA VAL A 150 20.22 15.34 -8.35
C VAL A 150 21.07 16.59 -8.58
N LYS A 151 22.20 16.41 -9.29
CA LYS A 151 23.14 17.50 -9.61
C LYS A 151 23.56 18.31 -8.37
N GLY A 152 23.88 17.61 -7.27
CA GLY A 152 24.31 18.24 -6.01
C GLY A 152 23.20 18.90 -5.18
N SER A 153 21.93 18.81 -5.61
CA SER A 153 20.78 19.31 -4.86
C SER A 153 19.93 18.17 -4.34
N ILE A 154 19.45 18.27 -3.09
CA ILE A 154 18.46 17.34 -2.53
C ILE A 154 17.13 17.54 -3.26
N LYS A 155 16.56 16.44 -3.75
CA LYS A 155 15.22 16.33 -4.33
C LYS A 155 14.43 15.28 -3.55
N ASN A 156 13.11 15.33 -3.68
CA ASN A 156 12.21 14.32 -3.11
C ASN A 156 10.97 14.12 -3.99
N ASN A 157 10.17 13.11 -3.66
CA ASN A 157 8.91 12.79 -4.36
C ASN A 157 7.66 13.33 -3.64
N ASN A 158 7.75 14.32 -2.74
CA ASN A 158 6.60 14.73 -1.91
C ASN A 158 5.39 15.20 -2.76
N TYR A 159 5.65 16.06 -3.76
CA TYR A 159 4.61 16.70 -4.55
C TYR A 159 4.53 16.22 -6.01
N SER A 160 5.52 15.46 -6.45
CA SER A 160 5.63 14.94 -7.82
C SER A 160 6.47 13.66 -7.83
N PRO A 161 6.33 12.79 -8.84
CA PRO A 161 7.23 11.66 -9.04
C PRO A 161 8.70 12.07 -9.01
N GLY A 162 9.56 11.18 -8.50
CA GLY A 162 10.97 11.47 -8.33
C GLY A 162 11.69 10.42 -7.49
N CYS A 163 13.02 10.49 -7.46
CA CYS A 163 13.86 9.61 -6.63
C CYS A 163 13.57 8.11 -6.80
N GLY A 164 13.32 7.68 -8.05
CA GLY A 164 13.00 6.29 -8.39
C GLY A 164 11.54 5.88 -8.17
N VAL A 165 10.70 6.76 -7.59
CA VAL A 165 9.28 6.49 -7.33
C VAL A 165 8.41 7.05 -8.45
N GLU A 166 7.56 6.20 -9.04
CA GLU A 166 6.70 6.56 -10.17
C GLU A 166 5.60 7.56 -9.82
N TYR A 167 5.17 7.57 -8.57
CA TYR A 167 4.15 8.49 -8.05
C TYR A 167 4.76 9.43 -7.00
N LYS A 168 4.03 10.50 -6.70
CA LYS A 168 4.33 11.32 -5.52
C LYS A 168 4.22 10.44 -4.26
N TRP A 169 4.68 10.94 -3.13
CA TRP A 169 4.50 10.26 -1.85
C TRP A 169 3.00 10.12 -1.54
N GLU A 170 2.58 8.88 -1.22
CA GLU A 170 1.20 8.53 -0.90
C GLU A 170 1.14 7.71 0.39
N PRO A 171 1.21 8.36 1.58
CA PRO A 171 1.25 7.67 2.87
C PRO A 171 -0.03 6.85 3.18
N TRP A 172 -1.11 7.07 2.42
CA TRP A 172 -2.38 6.37 2.54
C TRP A 172 -2.46 5.09 1.69
N HIS A 173 -1.60 4.95 0.67
CA HIS A 173 -1.70 3.87 -0.32
C HIS A 173 -0.90 2.66 0.16
N ILE A 174 -1.61 1.67 0.68
CA ILE A 174 -1.03 0.40 1.14
C ILE A 174 -1.42 -0.74 0.23
N ARG A 175 -0.46 -1.64 -0.01
CA ARG A 175 -0.65 -2.85 -0.79
C ARG A 175 -0.33 -4.09 0.01
N PHE A 176 -1.25 -5.04 0.01
CA PHE A 176 -1.07 -6.38 0.54
C PHE A 176 -0.16 -7.19 -0.39
N VAL A 177 0.91 -7.73 0.17
CA VAL A 177 1.91 -8.55 -0.53
C VAL A 177 2.20 -9.86 0.22
N GLY A 178 1.43 -10.16 1.27
CA GLY A 178 1.67 -11.25 2.20
C GLY A 178 2.70 -10.88 3.28
N LYS A 179 2.58 -11.51 4.46
CA LYS A 179 3.39 -11.18 5.66
C LYS A 179 4.90 -11.36 5.44
N ASP A 180 5.30 -12.44 4.78
CA ASP A 180 6.71 -12.76 4.60
C ASP A 180 7.42 -11.73 3.72
N LEU A 181 6.79 -11.39 2.58
CA LEU A 181 7.34 -10.39 1.67
C LEU A 181 7.28 -8.99 2.27
N ALA A 182 6.18 -8.61 2.93
CA ALA A 182 6.07 -7.31 3.58
C ALA A 182 7.14 -7.12 4.67
N SER A 183 7.40 -8.16 5.47
CA SER A 183 8.46 -8.17 6.48
C SER A 183 9.85 -8.06 5.86
N LYS A 184 10.09 -8.76 4.74
CA LYS A 184 11.35 -8.66 3.99
C LYS A 184 11.58 -7.24 3.44
N ILE A 185 10.56 -6.63 2.85
CA ILE A 185 10.62 -5.27 2.31
C ILE A 185 10.86 -4.26 3.45
N TYR A 186 10.13 -4.40 4.56
CA TYR A 186 10.30 -3.55 5.75
C TYR A 186 11.72 -3.62 6.31
N ASN A 187 12.25 -4.82 6.52
CA ASN A 187 13.60 -5.04 7.04
C ASN A 187 14.71 -4.57 6.09
N ALA A 188 14.43 -4.45 4.79
CA ALA A 188 15.34 -3.85 3.82
C ALA A 188 15.40 -2.30 3.91
N GLY A 189 14.63 -1.67 4.81
CA GLY A 189 14.71 -0.24 5.08
C GLY A 189 14.07 0.64 4.01
N TYR A 190 13.04 0.14 3.31
CA TYR A 190 12.38 0.91 2.23
C TYR A 190 11.72 2.21 2.71
N LEU A 191 11.44 2.35 4.01
CA LEU A 191 10.87 3.55 4.62
C LEU A 191 11.92 4.59 5.06
N ASP A 192 13.21 4.26 4.99
CA ASP A 192 14.26 5.29 5.13
C ASP A 192 14.22 6.20 3.88
N PRO A 193 14.01 7.51 4.03
CA PRO A 193 13.98 8.45 2.91
C PRO A 193 15.26 8.42 2.07
N LYS A 194 16.41 8.10 2.68
CA LYS A 194 17.71 8.09 2.00
C LYS A 194 18.08 6.73 1.41
N SER A 195 17.28 5.69 1.70
CA SER A 195 17.48 4.36 1.13
C SER A 195 17.01 4.34 -0.32
N GLU A 196 17.77 3.70 -1.21
CA GLU A 196 17.34 3.44 -2.58
C GLU A 196 16.30 2.31 -2.67
N VAL A 197 16.06 1.56 -1.59
CA VAL A 197 15.15 0.42 -1.60
C VAL A 197 13.70 0.87 -1.77
N LEU A 198 13.02 0.24 -2.72
CA LEU A 198 11.59 0.41 -3.01
C LEU A 198 10.86 -0.94 -2.93
N PRO A 199 9.57 -0.99 -2.57
CA PRO A 199 8.78 -2.22 -2.63
C PRO A 199 8.83 -2.88 -4.01
N GLN A 200 8.82 -2.07 -5.08
CA GLN A 200 8.86 -2.51 -6.48
C GLN A 200 10.11 -3.30 -6.83
N HIS A 201 11.22 -3.16 -6.09
CA HIS A 201 12.43 -3.96 -6.30
C HIS A 201 12.25 -5.46 -5.97
N PHE A 202 11.16 -5.81 -5.29
CA PHE A 202 10.83 -7.18 -4.91
C PHE A 202 9.70 -7.78 -5.76
N TYR A 203 9.20 -7.03 -6.74
CA TYR A 203 8.09 -7.44 -7.57
C TYR A 203 8.56 -8.06 -8.89
N ILE A 204 7.77 -8.97 -9.42
CA ILE A 204 7.99 -9.65 -10.70
C ILE A 204 7.14 -9.03 -11.80
N ARG A 205 7.63 -9.01 -13.04
CA ARG A 205 6.87 -8.51 -14.19
C ARG A 205 5.94 -9.59 -14.75
N LEU A 206 4.90 -9.18 -15.46
CA LEU A 206 4.12 -10.11 -16.28
C LEU A 206 5.03 -10.57 -17.43
N ASN A 207 5.18 -11.87 -17.60
CA ASN A 207 5.80 -12.39 -18.81
C ASN A 207 4.77 -12.18 -19.94
N HIS A 208 5.06 -11.27 -20.87
CA HIS A 208 4.31 -11.12 -22.12
C HIS A 208 4.79 -12.15 -23.16
#